data_AF-C0EE52-F1
#
_entry.id   AF-C0EE52-F1
#
_cell.length_a   1.000
_cell.length_b   1.000
_cell.length_c   1.000
_cell.angle_alpha   90.00
_cell.angle_beta   90.00
_cell.angle_gamma   90.00
#
_symmetry.space_group_name_H-M   'P 1'
#
loop_
_entity.id
_entity.type
_entity.pdbx_description
1 polymer ?
#
loop_
_entity_poly.entity_id
_entity_poly.type
_entity_poly.pdbx_seq_one_letter_code
_entity_poly.pdbx_strand_id
1 'polypeptide(L)'
;MCKTIAKAVTAVGLFLLVFLLSDLLGKNLYQWLEREHTELLYQYATDGQFSDNIYFSEETDKRFGIPGSLPGLVEEKSLSGIADYLTKEQWEMAEILEDNTAYLEYLQQQGTSLSGLFNFSERFAGLRDGLTYACRYLLFLLWLVALHFLMRCRPALYFAMGLLCIFATCIKLSGKLPSVVLLGSPIHHLIADGLVPPLLESMLTFLIFDITITALEKVRLNRKLEPLYQDLPALHCLAVRLAQNTDSVSLYRSDLSRLLPHFSAYLQSGKRTGKKAKRLNQAIECLSGPHTNRSFLEAVVELQTVLPDR
;
A
#
# COMPACT_ATOMS: atom_id res chain seq x y z
N MET A 1 -22.84 11.27 -15.22
CA MET A 1 -21.92 10.46 -16.05
C MET A 1 -20.60 11.15 -16.33
N CYS A 2 -20.54 12.39 -16.87
CA CYS A 2 -19.26 13.05 -17.19
C CYS A 2 -18.25 13.14 -16.02
N LYS A 3 -18.71 13.44 -14.80
CA LYS A 3 -17.82 13.52 -13.63
C LYS A 3 -17.18 12.18 -13.24
N THR A 4 -17.89 11.08 -13.46
CA THR A 4 -17.40 9.72 -13.13
C THR A 4 -16.41 9.24 -14.18
N ILE A 5 -16.69 9.52 -15.46
CA ILE A 5 -15.78 9.22 -16.58
C ILE A 5 -14.49 10.04 -16.44
N ALA A 6 -14.60 11.34 -16.13
CA ALA A 6 -13.43 12.19 -15.89
C ALA A 6 -12.54 11.64 -14.76
N LYS A 7 -13.14 11.18 -13.65
CA LYS A 7 -12.40 10.55 -12.54
C LYS A 7 -11.68 9.27 -12.96
N ALA A 8 -12.34 8.41 -13.75
CA ALA A 8 -11.73 7.19 -14.25
C ALA A 8 -10.55 7.51 -15.19
N VAL A 9 -10.71 8.47 -16.10
CA VAL A 9 -9.63 8.93 -17.00
C VAL A 9 -8.46 9.50 -16.20
N THR A 10 -8.72 10.33 -15.18
CA THR A 10 -7.63 10.83 -14.31
C THR A 10 -6.96 9.71 -13.52
N ALA A 11 -7.69 8.69 -13.07
CA ALA A 11 -7.09 7.57 -12.33
C ALA A 11 -6.16 6.75 -13.22
N VAL A 12 -6.59 6.48 -14.46
CA VAL A 12 -5.77 5.78 -15.47
C VAL A 12 -4.57 6.64 -15.90
N GLY A 13 -4.75 7.93 -16.12
CA GLY A 13 -3.66 8.85 -16.43
C GLY A 13 -2.64 8.95 -15.30
N LEU A 14 -3.10 9.02 -14.05
CA LEU A 14 -2.24 9.01 -12.86
C LEU A 14 -1.48 7.68 -12.74
N PHE A 15 -2.11 6.56 -13.05
CA PHE A 15 -1.47 5.24 -13.05
C PHE A 15 -0.32 5.18 -14.07
N LEU A 16 -0.57 5.62 -15.31
CA LEU A 16 0.45 5.65 -16.35
C LEU A 16 1.61 6.59 -15.98
N LEU A 17 1.29 7.75 -15.41
CA LEU A 17 2.31 8.69 -14.95
C LEU A 17 3.16 8.08 -13.83
N VAL A 18 2.54 7.44 -12.85
CA VAL A 18 3.23 6.75 -11.75
C VAL A 18 4.13 5.64 -12.29
N PHE A 19 3.64 4.85 -13.25
CA PHE A 19 4.44 3.81 -13.88
C PHE A 19 5.68 4.38 -14.58
N LEU A 20 5.53 5.39 -15.43
CA LEU A 20 6.68 6.02 -16.11
C LEU A 20 7.64 6.69 -15.14
N LEU A 21 7.12 7.35 -14.10
CA LEU A 21 7.93 7.99 -13.07
C LEU A 21 8.74 6.97 -12.28
N SER A 22 8.17 5.79 -12.00
CA SER A 22 8.85 4.73 -11.25
C SER A 22 10.05 4.17 -12.00
N ASP A 23 9.96 4.02 -13.33
CA ASP A 23 11.07 3.56 -14.17
C ASP A 23 12.18 4.59 -14.26
N LEU A 24 11.81 5.87 -14.34
CA LEU A 24 12.77 6.97 -14.35
C LEU A 24 13.48 7.08 -13.00
N LEU A 25 12.72 7.03 -11.89
CA LEU A 25 13.26 7.12 -10.54
C LEU A 25 14.16 5.92 -10.22
N GLY A 26 13.76 4.69 -10.56
CA GLY A 26 14.57 3.50 -10.34
C GLY A 26 15.93 3.59 -11.04
N LYS A 27 15.94 3.97 -12.33
CA LYS A 27 17.18 4.17 -13.11
C LYS A 27 18.04 5.29 -12.54
N ASN A 28 17.44 6.42 -12.19
CA ASN A 28 18.18 7.57 -11.66
C ASN A 28 18.76 7.27 -10.27
N LEU A 29 18.01 6.57 -9.41
CA LEU A 29 18.49 6.14 -8.09
C LEU A 29 19.66 5.17 -8.23
N TYR A 30 19.57 4.21 -9.14
CA TYR A 30 20.68 3.31 -9.43
C TYR A 30 21.93 4.07 -9.89
N GLN A 31 21.80 4.96 -10.88
CA GLN A 31 22.91 5.78 -11.37
C GLN A 31 23.50 6.70 -10.29
N TRP A 32 22.65 7.22 -9.41
CA TRP A 32 23.09 8.04 -8.28
C TRP A 32 23.88 7.22 -7.25
N LEU A 33 23.38 6.03 -6.88
CA LEU A 33 24.08 5.09 -6.00
C LEU A 33 25.42 4.65 -6.60
N GLU A 34 25.46 4.35 -7.90
CA GLU A 34 26.68 3.93 -8.62
C GLU A 34 27.74 5.04 -8.67
N ARG A 35 27.34 6.32 -8.66
CA ARG A 35 28.29 7.44 -8.70
C ARG A 35 28.75 7.92 -7.34
N GLU A 36 27.85 8.02 -6.37
CA GLU A 36 28.12 8.69 -5.10
C GLU A 36 28.30 7.71 -3.93
N HIS A 37 27.78 6.48 -4.03
CA HIS A 37 27.70 5.54 -2.91
C HIS A 37 27.97 4.09 -3.33
N THR A 38 29.07 3.86 -4.04
CA THR A 38 29.51 2.52 -4.47
C THR A 38 29.71 1.57 -3.29
N GLU A 39 30.13 2.07 -2.13
CA GLU A 39 30.28 1.28 -0.90
C GLU A 39 28.98 0.59 -0.47
N LEU A 40 27.84 1.30 -0.58
CA LEU A 40 26.52 0.73 -0.23
C LEU A 40 26.12 -0.39 -1.19
N LEU A 41 26.51 -0.26 -2.47
CA LEU A 41 26.25 -1.28 -3.48
C LEU A 41 27.05 -2.55 -3.19
N TYR A 42 28.32 -2.42 -2.81
CA TYR A 42 29.16 -3.56 -2.47
C TYR A 42 28.71 -4.23 -1.17
N GLN A 43 28.34 -3.45 -0.17
CA GLN A 43 27.75 -3.99 1.07
C GLN A 43 26.46 -4.75 0.78
N TYR A 44 25.57 -4.23 -0.08
CA TYR A 44 24.36 -4.94 -0.46
C TYR A 44 24.66 -6.26 -1.17
N ALA A 45 25.56 -6.23 -2.16
CA ALA A 45 25.89 -7.40 -2.97
C ALA A 45 26.69 -8.46 -2.19
N THR A 46 27.36 -8.09 -1.10
CA THR A 46 28.17 -8.99 -0.27
C THR A 46 27.56 -9.32 1.10
N ASP A 47 26.27 -9.05 1.31
CA ASP A 47 25.62 -9.22 2.62
C ASP A 47 26.33 -8.48 3.78
N GLY A 48 26.93 -7.34 3.46
CA GLY A 48 27.65 -6.48 4.40
C GLY A 48 29.06 -6.96 4.74
N GLN A 49 29.59 -7.98 4.05
CA GLN A 49 30.94 -8.49 4.30
C GLN A 49 32.03 -7.53 3.83
N PHE A 50 31.82 -6.85 2.69
CA PHE A 50 32.83 -5.97 2.10
C PHE A 50 32.26 -4.60 1.73
N SER A 51 33.00 -3.55 2.06
CA SER A 51 32.71 -2.17 1.65
C SER A 51 33.27 -1.83 0.27
N ASP A 52 34.19 -2.64 -0.23
CA ASP A 52 34.91 -2.42 -1.48
C ASP A 52 34.73 -3.61 -2.43
N ASN A 53 34.97 -3.37 -3.72
CA ASN A 53 34.94 -4.44 -4.71
C ASN A 53 36.21 -5.29 -4.63
N ILE A 54 36.14 -6.37 -3.85
CA ILE A 54 37.21 -7.36 -3.74
C ILE A 54 37.29 -8.32 -4.93
N TYR A 55 36.25 -8.37 -5.77
CA TYR A 55 36.10 -9.34 -6.84
C TYR A 55 36.59 -8.83 -8.20
N PHE A 56 36.25 -7.58 -8.55
CA PHE A 56 36.67 -6.94 -9.79
C PHE A 56 37.33 -5.60 -9.50
N SER A 57 38.66 -5.58 -9.41
CA SER A 57 39.43 -4.37 -9.23
C SER A 57 40.57 -4.28 -10.24
N GLU A 58 41.18 -3.10 -10.39
CA GLU A 58 42.40 -2.99 -11.19
C GLU A 58 43.52 -3.90 -10.67
N GLU A 59 43.51 -4.22 -9.37
CA GLU A 59 44.49 -5.11 -8.76
C GLU A 59 44.23 -6.56 -9.16
N THR A 60 42.97 -7.02 -9.17
CA THR A 60 42.63 -8.37 -9.62
C THR A 60 42.88 -8.54 -11.11
N ASP A 61 42.64 -7.49 -11.90
CA ASP A 61 42.86 -7.52 -13.34
C ASP A 61 44.36 -7.57 -13.66
N LYS A 62 45.19 -6.76 -12.99
CA LYS A 62 46.64 -6.75 -13.21
C LYS A 62 47.33 -8.01 -12.68
N ARG A 63 46.86 -8.61 -11.59
CA ARG A 63 47.52 -9.77 -10.96
C ARG A 63 47.01 -11.11 -11.46
N PHE A 64 45.72 -11.22 -11.70
CA PHE A 64 45.06 -12.49 -12.03
C PHE A 64 44.39 -12.48 -13.39
N GLY A 65 44.37 -11.33 -14.08
CA GLY A 65 43.68 -11.16 -15.35
C GLY A 65 42.17 -11.00 -15.21
N ILE A 66 41.60 -10.83 -14.00
CA ILE A 66 40.15 -10.83 -13.82
C ILE A 66 39.64 -9.40 -13.59
N PRO A 67 38.71 -8.88 -14.42
CA PRO A 67 37.89 -9.59 -15.40
C PRO A 67 38.45 -9.66 -16.84
N GLY A 68 39.57 -9.01 -17.17
CA GLY A 68 40.04 -8.82 -18.55
C GLY A 68 40.40 -10.08 -19.36
N SER A 69 40.64 -11.21 -18.71
CA SER A 69 40.96 -12.52 -19.31
C SER A 69 39.73 -13.39 -19.52
N LEU A 70 38.56 -12.97 -19.04
CA LEU A 70 37.33 -13.71 -19.22
C LEU A 70 36.83 -13.55 -20.67
N PRO A 71 36.55 -14.66 -21.38
CA PRO A 71 36.09 -14.60 -22.76
C PRO A 71 34.73 -13.90 -22.84
N GLY A 72 34.52 -13.08 -23.86
CA GLY A 72 33.26 -12.36 -24.09
C GLY A 72 33.14 -10.98 -23.44
N LEU A 73 34.01 -10.61 -22.49
CA LEU A 73 33.93 -9.34 -21.75
C LEU A 73 34.61 -8.13 -22.45
N VAL A 74 35.06 -8.30 -23.70
CA VAL A 74 35.89 -7.31 -24.44
C VAL A 74 35.16 -5.97 -24.67
N GLU A 75 33.84 -5.92 -24.58
CA GLU A 75 33.03 -4.71 -24.84
C GLU A 75 32.31 -4.12 -23.62
N GLU A 76 32.22 -4.84 -22.49
CA GLU A 76 31.44 -4.40 -21.33
C GLU A 76 32.28 -3.64 -20.30
N LYS A 77 32.09 -2.31 -20.24
CA LYS A 77 32.84 -1.43 -19.33
C LYS A 77 32.20 -1.21 -17.96
N SER A 78 30.92 -1.56 -17.78
CA SER A 78 30.23 -1.36 -16.50
C SER A 78 30.27 -2.64 -15.66
N LEU A 79 30.47 -2.48 -14.36
CA LEU A 79 30.48 -3.57 -13.39
C LEU A 79 29.16 -4.35 -13.39
N SER A 80 28.05 -3.69 -13.72
CA SER A 80 26.75 -4.32 -13.94
C SER A 80 26.73 -5.27 -15.14
N GLY A 81 27.40 -4.90 -16.24
CA GLY A 81 27.48 -5.75 -17.44
C GLY A 81 28.28 -7.01 -17.14
N ILE A 82 29.45 -6.81 -16.51
CA ILE A 82 30.32 -7.91 -16.07
C ILE A 82 29.55 -8.89 -15.16
N ALA A 83 28.78 -8.37 -14.20
CA ALA A 83 27.94 -9.16 -13.32
C ALA A 83 26.78 -9.88 -14.05
N ASP A 84 26.11 -9.21 -14.99
CA ASP A 84 25.06 -9.79 -15.83
C ASP A 84 25.61 -10.94 -16.70
N TYR A 85 26.79 -10.76 -17.29
CA TYR A 85 27.45 -11.76 -18.14
C TYR A 85 27.84 -13.00 -17.32
N LEU A 86 28.49 -12.80 -16.17
CA LEU A 86 28.85 -13.87 -15.24
C LEU A 86 27.65 -14.66 -14.74
N THR A 87 26.50 -14.01 -14.57
CA THR A 87 25.27 -14.68 -14.14
C THR A 87 24.67 -15.53 -15.27
N LYS A 88 24.80 -15.10 -16.53
CA LYS A 88 24.29 -15.85 -17.69
C LYS A 88 25.14 -17.08 -18.01
N GLU A 89 26.46 -16.93 -17.99
CA GLU A 89 27.43 -17.99 -18.33
C GLU A 89 28.08 -18.60 -17.07
N GLN A 90 27.32 -18.73 -15.99
CA GLN A 90 27.84 -19.08 -14.66
C GLN A 90 28.70 -20.37 -14.66
N TRP A 91 28.31 -21.37 -15.43
CA TRP A 91 29.02 -22.66 -15.49
C TRP A 91 30.36 -22.57 -16.24
N GLU A 92 30.37 -21.91 -17.41
CA GLU A 92 31.59 -21.73 -18.21
C GLU A 92 32.58 -20.83 -17.48
N MET A 93 32.08 -19.78 -16.83
CA MET A 93 32.90 -18.86 -16.04
C MET A 93 33.45 -19.52 -14.77
N ALA A 94 32.70 -20.44 -14.15
CA ALA A 94 33.19 -21.19 -13.00
C ALA A 94 34.39 -22.07 -13.38
N GLU A 95 34.31 -22.79 -14.50
CA GLU A 95 35.39 -23.65 -14.99
C GLU A 95 36.67 -22.85 -15.26
N ILE A 96 36.55 -21.71 -15.96
CA ILE A 96 37.69 -20.83 -16.26
C ILE A 96 38.32 -20.24 -14.98
N LEU A 97 37.50 -19.88 -14.00
CA LEU A 97 37.97 -19.30 -12.74
C LEU A 97 38.54 -20.36 -11.78
N GLU A 98 38.08 -21.60 -11.87
CA GLU A 98 38.63 -22.74 -11.11
C GLU A 98 40.05 -23.10 -11.57
N ASP A 99 40.35 -22.94 -12.87
CA ASP A 99 41.70 -23.13 -13.42
C ASP A 99 42.71 -22.06 -12.94
N ASN A 100 42.24 -20.93 -12.41
CA ASN A 100 43.08 -19.84 -11.91
C ASN A 100 43.35 -19.99 -10.40
N THR A 101 44.29 -20.88 -10.05
CA THR A 101 44.67 -21.18 -8.66
C THR A 101 45.10 -19.94 -7.86
N ALA A 102 45.79 -19.00 -8.49
CA ALA A 102 46.23 -17.76 -7.86
C ALA A 102 45.06 -16.87 -7.43
N TYR A 103 44.00 -16.81 -8.24
CA TYR A 103 42.79 -16.08 -7.89
C TYR A 103 41.99 -16.78 -6.78
N LEU A 104 41.89 -18.10 -6.81
CA LEU A 104 41.24 -18.88 -5.75
C LEU A 104 41.91 -18.68 -4.39
N GLU A 105 43.24 -18.70 -4.34
CA GLU A 105 43.99 -18.42 -3.12
C GLU A 105 43.76 -17.00 -2.61
N TYR A 106 43.70 -16.02 -3.52
CA TYR A 106 43.36 -14.64 -3.17
C TYR A 106 41.95 -14.54 -2.56
N LEU A 107 40.94 -15.17 -3.16
CA LEU A 107 39.57 -15.17 -2.62
C LEU A 107 39.53 -15.79 -1.22
N GLN A 108 40.24 -16.91 -1.01
CA GLN A 108 40.34 -17.54 0.30
C GLN A 108 41.04 -16.64 1.33
N GLN A 109 42.10 -15.91 0.94
CA GLN A 109 42.77 -14.93 1.81
C GLN A 109 41.83 -13.78 2.20
N GLN A 110 40.93 -13.37 1.31
CA GLN A 110 39.89 -12.38 1.58
C GLN A 110 38.69 -12.96 2.37
N GLY A 111 38.68 -14.26 2.68
CA GLY A 111 37.60 -14.92 3.41
C GLY A 111 36.35 -15.20 2.58
N THR A 112 36.48 -15.25 1.25
CA THR A 112 35.39 -15.53 0.31
C THR A 112 35.76 -16.67 -0.65
N SER A 113 34.90 -16.97 -1.62
CA SER A 113 35.05 -18.05 -2.60
C SER A 113 34.36 -17.69 -3.93
N LEU A 114 34.49 -18.56 -4.94
CA LEU A 114 33.76 -18.40 -6.20
C LEU A 114 32.24 -18.39 -6.02
N SER A 115 31.70 -19.12 -5.04
CA SER A 115 30.26 -19.02 -4.74
C SER A 115 29.89 -17.63 -4.22
N GLY A 116 30.78 -16.98 -3.47
CA GLY A 116 30.61 -15.58 -3.04
C GLY A 116 30.63 -14.61 -4.22
N LEU A 117 31.54 -14.82 -5.18
CA LEU A 117 31.61 -14.06 -6.44
C LEU A 117 30.33 -14.17 -7.27
N PHE A 118 29.79 -15.37 -7.43
CA PHE A 118 28.57 -15.57 -8.21
C PHE A 118 27.34 -14.98 -7.52
N ASN A 119 27.21 -15.14 -6.21
CA ASN A 119 26.14 -14.52 -5.43
C ASN A 119 26.24 -12.98 -5.49
N PHE A 120 27.45 -12.42 -5.39
CA PHE A 120 27.71 -11.01 -5.62
C PHE A 120 27.23 -10.57 -7.01
N SER A 121 27.60 -11.30 -8.04
CA SER A 121 27.26 -10.99 -9.44
C SER A 121 25.75 -11.05 -9.68
N GLU A 122 25.07 -12.09 -9.20
CA GLU A 122 23.62 -12.25 -9.31
C GLU A 122 22.87 -11.09 -8.64
N ARG A 123 23.29 -10.70 -7.42
CA ARG A 123 22.67 -9.60 -6.68
C ARG A 123 22.94 -8.25 -7.34
N PHE A 124 24.15 -8.04 -7.85
CA PHE A 124 24.52 -6.78 -8.48
C PHE A 124 23.80 -6.61 -9.83
N ALA A 125 23.69 -7.69 -10.61
CA ALA A 125 22.86 -7.78 -11.82
C ALA A 125 21.39 -7.45 -11.53
N GLY A 126 20.81 -8.11 -10.52
CA GLY A 126 19.41 -7.93 -10.14
C GLY A 126 19.08 -6.60 -9.43
N LEU A 127 20.08 -5.87 -8.93
CA LEU A 127 19.87 -4.69 -8.09
C LEU A 127 19.12 -3.57 -8.82
N ARG A 128 19.43 -3.34 -10.09
CA ARG A 128 18.77 -2.29 -10.89
C ARG A 128 17.27 -2.56 -11.01
N ASP A 129 16.91 -3.80 -11.28
CA ASP A 129 15.52 -4.23 -11.39
C ASP A 129 14.85 -4.22 -10.01
N GLY A 130 15.56 -4.61 -8.94
CA GLY A 130 15.10 -4.53 -7.56
C GLY A 130 14.81 -3.10 -7.08
N LEU A 131 15.67 -2.13 -7.40
CA LEU A 131 15.43 -0.71 -7.09
C LEU A 131 14.24 -0.15 -7.86
N THR A 132 14.12 -0.51 -9.13
CA THR A 132 12.96 -0.14 -9.96
C THR A 132 11.68 -0.74 -9.38
N TYR A 133 11.73 -1.99 -8.94
CA TYR A 133 10.63 -2.67 -8.25
C TYR A 133 10.23 -1.96 -6.95
N ALA A 134 11.20 -1.59 -6.10
CA ALA A 134 10.95 -0.87 -4.86
C ALA A 134 10.29 0.50 -5.11
N CYS A 135 10.78 1.24 -6.13
CA CYS A 135 10.17 2.50 -6.54
C CYS A 135 8.74 2.33 -7.04
N ARG A 136 8.50 1.31 -7.86
CA ARG A 136 7.16 0.93 -8.35
C ARG A 136 6.22 0.65 -7.18
N TYR A 137 6.65 -0.17 -6.23
CA TYR A 137 5.86 -0.49 -5.04
C TYR A 137 5.46 0.77 -4.25
N LEU A 138 6.41 1.65 -3.93
CA LEU A 138 6.14 2.87 -3.16
C LEU A 138 5.20 3.83 -3.88
N LEU A 139 5.41 4.05 -5.18
CA LEU A 139 4.58 4.96 -5.94
C LEU A 139 3.17 4.39 -6.20
N PHE A 140 3.04 3.07 -6.41
CA PHE A 140 1.73 2.42 -6.47
C PHE A 140 0.98 2.50 -5.14
N LEU A 141 1.68 2.38 -4.01
CA LEU A 141 1.07 2.59 -2.69
C LEU A 141 0.52 4.02 -2.56
N LEU A 142 1.31 5.04 -2.93
CA LEU A 142 0.87 6.44 -2.94
C LEU A 142 -0.30 6.67 -3.91
N TRP A 143 -0.26 6.02 -5.07
CA TRP A 143 -1.35 6.06 -6.05
C TRP A 143 -2.65 5.47 -5.48
N LEU A 144 -2.59 4.33 -4.79
CA LEU A 144 -3.76 3.73 -4.13
C LEU A 144 -4.34 4.64 -3.05
N VAL A 145 -3.48 5.28 -2.26
CA VAL A 145 -3.89 6.28 -1.27
C VAL A 145 -4.60 7.45 -1.96
N ALA A 146 -4.03 7.99 -3.04
CA ALA A 146 -4.66 9.05 -3.83
C ALA A 146 -6.01 8.61 -4.40
N LEU A 147 -6.09 7.37 -4.91
CA LEU A 147 -7.31 6.80 -5.48
C LEU A 147 -8.39 6.60 -4.41
N HIS A 148 -8.01 6.21 -3.19
CA HIS A 148 -8.92 6.14 -2.04
C HIS A 148 -9.55 7.50 -1.71
N PHE A 149 -8.78 8.59 -1.79
CA PHE A 149 -9.31 9.94 -1.58
C PHE A 149 -10.20 10.44 -2.75
N LEU A 150 -9.85 10.09 -3.99
CA LEU A 150 -10.54 10.53 -5.21
C LEU A 150 -11.88 9.80 -5.43
N MET A 151 -11.86 8.49 -5.19
CA MET A 151 -12.96 7.55 -5.35
C MET A 151 -13.60 7.32 -4.00
N ARG A 152 -14.53 8.20 -3.62
CA ARG A 152 -15.35 8.12 -2.39
C ARG A 152 -16.13 6.79 -2.21
N CYS A 153 -16.07 5.88 -3.18
CA CYS A 153 -16.70 4.57 -3.22
C CYS A 153 -15.69 3.46 -2.86
N ARG A 154 -15.52 3.19 -1.56
CA ARG A 154 -14.69 2.10 -1.03
C ARG A 154 -14.99 0.71 -1.65
N PRO A 155 -16.26 0.30 -1.85
CA PRO A 155 -16.57 -1.06 -2.32
C PRO A 155 -16.06 -1.36 -3.74
N ALA A 156 -16.14 -0.39 -4.65
CA ALA A 156 -15.70 -0.55 -6.03
C ALA A 156 -14.17 -0.71 -6.12
N LEU A 157 -13.44 -0.02 -5.25
CA LEU A 157 -11.99 -0.10 -5.14
C LEU A 157 -11.58 -1.51 -4.69
N TYR A 158 -12.17 -2.05 -3.61
CA TYR A 158 -11.85 -3.41 -3.16
C TYR A 158 -12.25 -4.49 -4.17
N PHE A 159 -13.36 -4.29 -4.90
CA PHE A 159 -13.76 -5.23 -5.95
C PHE A 159 -12.73 -5.28 -7.09
N ALA A 160 -12.29 -4.10 -7.57
CA ALA A 160 -11.22 -4.02 -8.56
C ALA A 160 -9.91 -4.64 -8.02
N MET A 161 -9.62 -4.45 -6.73
CA MET A 161 -8.44 -5.06 -6.11
C MET A 161 -8.51 -6.59 -6.08
N GLY A 162 -9.67 -7.14 -5.70
CA GLY A 162 -9.91 -8.57 -5.70
C GLY A 162 -9.79 -9.18 -7.09
N LEU A 163 -10.33 -8.52 -8.11
CA LEU A 163 -10.26 -8.99 -9.50
C LEU A 163 -8.81 -9.02 -10.03
N LEU A 164 -8.02 -7.99 -9.70
CA LEU A 164 -6.60 -7.95 -10.06
C LEU A 164 -5.79 -9.02 -9.32
N CYS A 165 -6.12 -9.30 -8.06
CA CYS A 165 -5.50 -10.38 -7.29
C CYS A 165 -5.78 -11.75 -7.91
N ILE A 166 -7.03 -12.03 -8.30
CA ILE A 166 -7.41 -13.25 -9.02
C ILE A 166 -6.59 -13.36 -10.32
N PHE A 167 -6.53 -12.28 -11.10
CA PHE A 167 -5.78 -12.25 -12.35
C PHE A 167 -4.28 -12.53 -12.14
N ALA A 168 -3.66 -11.89 -11.15
CA ALA A 168 -2.26 -12.10 -10.82
C ALA A 168 -1.97 -13.53 -10.34
N THR A 169 -2.88 -14.09 -9.54
CA THR A 169 -2.75 -15.47 -9.04
C THR A 169 -2.93 -16.47 -10.18
N CYS A 170 -3.84 -16.21 -11.11
CA CYS A 170 -3.98 -16.98 -12.33
C CYS A 170 -2.70 -16.96 -13.18
N ILE A 171 -2.05 -15.79 -13.35
CA ILE A 171 -0.77 -15.69 -14.06
C ILE A 171 0.31 -16.55 -13.38
N LYS A 172 0.43 -16.47 -12.05
CA LYS A 172 1.41 -17.25 -11.28
C LYS A 172 1.16 -18.76 -11.40
N LEU A 173 -0.07 -19.22 -11.21
CA LEU A 173 -0.43 -20.64 -11.20
C LEU A 173 -0.35 -21.30 -12.59
N SER A 174 -0.55 -20.54 -13.65
CA SER A 174 -0.59 -21.04 -15.03
C SER A 174 0.78 -20.98 -15.74
N GLY A 175 1.86 -20.69 -15.01
CA GLY A 175 3.18 -20.53 -15.62
C GLY A 175 3.21 -19.45 -16.69
N LYS A 176 2.46 -18.35 -16.48
CA LYS A 176 2.40 -17.17 -17.36
C LYS A 176 1.66 -17.34 -18.71
N LEU A 177 0.98 -18.47 -18.94
CA LEU A 177 0.20 -18.72 -20.17
C LEU A 177 -0.85 -17.65 -20.52
N PRO A 178 -1.71 -17.18 -19.59
CA PRO A 178 -2.74 -16.18 -19.85
C PRO A 178 -2.15 -14.84 -20.28
N SER A 179 -1.02 -14.45 -19.71
CA SER A 179 -0.34 -13.21 -20.07
C SER A 179 0.31 -13.29 -21.46
N VAL A 180 0.80 -14.46 -21.88
CA VAL A 180 1.30 -14.67 -23.25
C VAL A 180 0.16 -14.62 -24.27
N VAL A 181 -0.98 -15.25 -23.96
CA VAL A 181 -2.16 -15.32 -24.84
C VAL A 181 -2.88 -13.97 -24.99
N LEU A 182 -2.97 -13.18 -23.90
CA LEU A 182 -3.71 -11.92 -23.91
C LEU A 182 -2.90 -10.70 -24.36
N LEU A 183 -1.57 -10.67 -24.13
CA LEU A 183 -0.76 -9.45 -24.29
C LEU A 183 0.37 -9.59 -25.33
N GLY A 184 0.69 -10.80 -25.80
CA GLY A 184 1.77 -11.03 -26.76
C GLY A 184 3.18 -11.03 -26.14
N SER A 185 4.14 -11.63 -26.84
CA SER A 185 5.44 -12.06 -26.28
C SER A 185 6.37 -10.94 -25.72
N PRO A 186 6.46 -9.71 -26.27
CA PRO A 186 7.40 -8.73 -25.72
C PRO A 186 6.83 -7.95 -24.53
N ILE A 187 5.51 -7.79 -24.47
CA ILE A 187 4.82 -7.01 -23.43
C ILE A 187 4.59 -7.86 -22.17
N HIS A 188 4.57 -9.19 -22.34
CA HIS A 188 4.35 -10.14 -21.27
C HIS A 188 5.34 -9.98 -20.10
N HIS A 189 6.65 -9.93 -20.35
CA HIS A 189 7.65 -9.83 -19.27
C HIS A 189 7.55 -8.52 -18.49
N LEU A 190 7.34 -7.40 -19.21
CA LEU A 190 7.18 -6.08 -18.60
C LEU A 190 6.00 -6.05 -17.62
N ILE A 191 4.89 -6.69 -17.99
CA ILE A 191 3.65 -6.67 -17.20
C ILE A 191 3.67 -7.73 -16.11
N ALA A 192 3.97 -8.98 -16.45
CA ALA A 192 3.86 -10.11 -15.53
C ALA A 192 4.94 -10.14 -14.46
N ASP A 193 6.18 -9.79 -14.82
CA ASP A 193 7.30 -9.80 -13.89
C ASP A 193 7.56 -8.41 -13.31
N GLY A 194 7.31 -7.35 -14.08
CA GLY A 194 7.62 -5.98 -13.67
C GLY A 194 6.49 -5.19 -13.00
N LEU A 195 5.24 -5.36 -13.40
CA LEU A 195 4.14 -4.46 -13.00
C LEU A 195 3.15 -5.12 -12.03
N VAL A 196 2.78 -6.37 -12.29
CA VAL A 196 1.76 -7.08 -11.50
C VAL A 196 2.19 -7.31 -10.05
N PRO A 197 3.43 -7.78 -9.75
CA PRO A 197 3.81 -8.07 -8.38
C PRO A 197 3.89 -6.83 -7.46
N PRO A 198 4.57 -5.72 -7.83
CA PRO A 198 4.62 -4.53 -6.96
C PRO A 198 3.24 -3.91 -6.77
N LEU A 199 2.40 -3.95 -7.81
CA LEU A 199 1.02 -3.48 -7.73
C LEU A 199 0.22 -4.31 -6.73
N LEU A 200 0.30 -5.65 -6.82
CA LEU A 200 -0.40 -6.56 -5.90
C LEU A 200 0.07 -6.38 -4.45
N GLU A 201 1.37 -6.26 -4.22
CA GLU A 201 1.93 -6.03 -2.89
C GLU A 201 1.45 -4.70 -2.33
N SER A 202 1.53 -3.61 -3.10
CA SER A 202 1.06 -2.29 -2.65
C SER A 202 -0.44 -2.29 -2.31
N MET A 203 -1.23 -3.04 -3.07
CA MET A 203 -2.66 -3.24 -2.86
C MET A 203 -2.95 -3.99 -1.56
N LEU A 204 -2.23 -5.08 -1.32
CA LEU A 204 -2.38 -5.86 -0.10
C LEU A 204 -1.94 -5.05 1.14
N THR A 205 -0.83 -4.33 1.04
CA THR A 205 -0.39 -3.39 2.08
C THR A 205 -1.45 -2.34 2.38
N PHE A 206 -2.00 -1.70 1.34
CA PHE A 206 -3.07 -0.71 1.50
C PHE A 206 -4.31 -1.30 2.19
N LEU A 207 -4.73 -2.49 1.78
CA LEU A 207 -5.89 -3.18 2.37
C LEU A 207 -5.67 -3.49 3.86
N ILE A 208 -4.47 -3.93 4.25
CA ILE A 208 -4.12 -4.16 5.66
C ILE A 208 -4.21 -2.85 6.45
N PHE A 209 -3.64 -1.76 5.95
CA PHE A 209 -3.71 -0.45 6.62
C PHE A 209 -5.15 0.07 6.72
N ASP A 210 -5.94 -0.05 5.66
CA ASP A 210 -7.31 0.45 5.66
C ASP A 210 -8.23 -0.37 6.59
N ILE A 211 -8.07 -1.70 6.65
CA ILE A 211 -8.78 -2.56 7.60
C ILE A 211 -8.37 -2.23 9.04
N THR A 212 -7.07 -2.10 9.31
CA THR A 212 -6.57 -1.82 10.67
C THR A 212 -7.02 -0.45 11.17
N ILE A 213 -6.96 0.59 10.31
CA ILE A 213 -7.48 1.93 10.64
C ILE A 213 -8.99 1.88 10.87
N THR A 214 -9.75 1.21 9.98
CA THR A 214 -11.21 1.10 10.13
C THR A 214 -11.60 0.33 11.40
N ALA A 215 -10.87 -0.73 11.76
CA ALA A 215 -11.09 -1.48 12.99
C ALA A 215 -10.80 -0.61 14.23
N LEU A 216 -9.71 0.16 14.21
CA LEU A 216 -9.36 1.09 15.29
C LEU A 216 -10.42 2.18 15.45
N GLU A 217 -10.90 2.75 14.33
CA GLU A 217 -11.99 3.73 14.33
C GLU A 217 -13.28 3.12 14.90
N LYS A 218 -13.63 1.89 14.52
CA LYS A 218 -14.83 1.20 15.03
C LYS A 218 -14.76 0.95 16.53
N VAL A 219 -13.60 0.52 17.06
CA VAL A 219 -13.39 0.34 18.50
C VAL A 219 -13.51 1.68 19.23
N ARG A 220 -12.93 2.75 18.67
CA ARG A 220 -13.02 4.10 19.22
C ARG A 220 -14.45 4.66 19.18
N LEU A 221 -15.20 4.39 18.12
CA LEU A 221 -16.60 4.79 17.98
C LEU A 221 -17.48 4.02 18.95
N ASN A 222 -17.34 2.69 19.03
CA ASN A 222 -18.12 1.86 19.93
C ASN A 222 -17.94 2.31 21.38
N ARG A 223 -16.71 2.57 21.84
CA ARG A 223 -16.46 3.14 23.19
C ARG A 223 -17.15 4.48 23.46
N LYS A 224 -17.40 5.29 22.42
CA LYS A 224 -18.09 6.59 22.53
C LYS A 224 -19.61 6.47 22.44
N LEU A 225 -20.12 5.46 21.73
CA LEU A 225 -21.55 5.21 21.50
C LEU A 225 -22.18 4.32 22.57
N GLU A 226 -21.40 3.46 23.22
CA GLU A 226 -21.84 2.59 24.31
C GLU A 226 -22.63 3.30 25.43
N PRO A 227 -22.24 4.49 25.95
CA PRO A 227 -23.06 5.21 26.92
C PRO A 227 -24.40 5.71 26.34
N LEU A 228 -24.42 6.08 25.05
CA LEU A 228 -25.60 6.63 24.39
C LEU A 228 -26.65 5.53 24.10
N TYR A 229 -26.19 4.29 23.90
CA TYR A 229 -27.04 3.11 23.78
C TYR A 229 -27.58 2.60 25.13
N GLN A 230 -26.90 2.87 26.25
CA GLN A 230 -27.40 2.52 27.59
C GLN A 230 -28.61 3.37 28.01
N ASP A 231 -28.69 4.62 27.54
CA ASP A 231 -29.78 5.55 27.91
C ASP A 231 -31.01 5.47 26.98
N LEU A 232 -30.86 4.85 25.80
CA LEU A 232 -31.92 4.71 24.79
C LEU A 232 -33.13 3.86 25.24
N PRO A 233 -32.95 2.73 25.97
CA PRO A 233 -34.06 1.95 26.54
C PRO A 233 -34.86 2.74 27.58
N ALA A 234 -34.21 3.59 28.38
CA ALA A 234 -34.87 4.44 29.36
C ALA A 234 -35.76 5.48 28.65
N LEU A 235 -35.25 6.09 27.57
CA LEU A 235 -35.99 7.01 26.72
C LEU A 235 -37.20 6.33 26.03
N HIS A 236 -37.04 5.08 25.57
CA HIS A 236 -38.13 4.31 24.97
C HIS A 236 -39.21 3.94 26.00
N CYS A 237 -38.82 3.51 27.20
CA CYS A 237 -39.76 3.20 28.28
C CYS A 237 -40.57 4.43 28.72
N LEU A 238 -39.91 5.59 28.76
CA LEU A 238 -40.54 6.87 29.09
C LEU A 238 -41.52 7.30 27.98
N ALA A 239 -41.15 7.16 26.71
CA ALA A 239 -42.03 7.41 25.58
C ALA A 239 -43.27 6.49 25.58
N VAL A 240 -43.11 5.19 25.84
CA VAL A 240 -44.23 4.24 25.93
C VAL A 240 -45.18 4.60 27.07
N ARG A 241 -44.66 4.96 28.25
CA ARG A 241 -45.50 5.41 29.38
C ARG A 241 -46.26 6.70 29.09
N LEU A 242 -45.64 7.66 28.40
CA LEU A 242 -46.27 8.92 28.02
C LEU A 242 -47.32 8.75 26.91
N ALA A 243 -47.09 7.82 25.98
CA ALA A 243 -48.06 7.47 24.93
C ALA A 243 -49.34 6.81 25.48
N GLN A 244 -49.28 6.17 26.66
CA GLN A 244 -50.44 5.59 27.32
C GLN A 244 -51.30 6.62 28.08
N ASN A 245 -50.79 7.84 28.32
CA ASN A 245 -51.46 8.90 29.09
C ASN A 245 -51.43 10.25 28.33
N THR A 246 -51.93 10.27 27.10
CA THR A 246 -51.90 11.45 26.21
C THR A 246 -52.73 12.65 26.70
N ASP A 247 -53.72 12.42 27.56
CA ASP A 247 -54.71 13.45 27.93
C ASP A 247 -54.31 14.26 29.18
N SER A 248 -53.18 13.92 29.81
CA SER A 248 -52.66 14.65 30.98
C SER A 248 -51.76 15.82 30.54
N VAL A 249 -52.17 17.05 30.83
CA VAL A 249 -51.33 18.26 30.69
C VAL A 249 -50.35 18.30 31.87
N SER A 250 -49.36 17.43 31.83
CA SER A 250 -48.23 17.48 32.77
C SER A 250 -47.02 18.05 32.04
N LEU A 251 -46.50 19.16 32.55
CA LEU A 251 -45.30 19.83 32.04
C LEU A 251 -44.08 19.14 32.63
N TYR A 252 -43.35 18.40 31.80
CA TYR A 252 -42.08 17.82 32.20
C TYR A 252 -40.93 18.57 31.55
N ARG A 253 -39.86 18.77 32.31
CA ARG A 253 -38.57 19.22 31.79
C ARG A 253 -37.67 18.00 31.74
N SER A 254 -37.44 17.48 30.55
CA SER A 254 -36.54 16.35 30.39
C SER A 254 -35.10 16.87 30.43
N ASP A 255 -34.33 16.47 31.44
CA ASP A 255 -32.96 16.96 31.62
C ASP A 255 -31.99 16.16 30.74
N LEU A 256 -32.19 16.28 29.43
CA LEU A 256 -31.34 15.70 28.38
C LEU A 256 -30.02 16.47 28.19
N SER A 257 -29.77 17.49 29.02
CA SER A 257 -28.54 18.28 29.07
C SER A 257 -27.28 17.43 29.23
N ARG A 258 -27.39 16.26 29.87
CA ARG A 258 -26.28 15.31 30.04
C ARG A 258 -25.92 14.55 28.75
N LEU A 259 -26.87 14.38 27.84
CA LEU A 259 -26.69 13.66 26.58
C LEU A 259 -26.21 14.58 25.43
N LEU A 260 -26.48 15.88 25.55
CA LEU A 260 -26.07 16.94 24.61
C LEU A 260 -24.56 16.94 24.24
N PRO A 261 -23.62 16.82 25.21
CA PRO A 261 -22.19 16.74 24.90
C PRO A 261 -21.84 15.52 24.05
N HIS A 262 -22.47 14.37 24.32
CA HIS A 262 -22.22 13.13 23.59
C HIS A 262 -22.76 13.18 22.16
N PHE A 263 -23.94 13.79 21.95
CA PHE A 263 -24.48 14.04 20.62
C PHE A 263 -23.67 15.08 19.83
N SER A 264 -23.16 16.13 20.49
CA SER A 264 -22.28 17.12 19.86
C SER A 264 -20.96 16.49 19.39
N ALA A 265 -20.39 15.57 20.17
CA ALA A 265 -19.21 14.81 19.79
C ALA A 265 -19.51 13.82 18.64
N TYR A 266 -20.69 13.20 18.63
CA TYR A 266 -21.15 12.36 17.52
C TYR A 266 -21.28 13.16 16.22
N LEU A 267 -21.83 14.38 16.28
CA LEU A 267 -21.98 15.30 15.16
C LEU A 267 -20.65 15.79 14.58
N GLN A 268 -19.64 15.98 15.43
CA GLN A 268 -18.28 16.33 14.99
C GLN A 268 -17.54 15.14 14.37
N SER A 269 -17.93 13.90 14.68
CA SER A 269 -17.22 12.69 14.21
C SER A 269 -17.74 12.09 12.89
N GLY A 270 -18.93 12.49 12.42
CA GLY A 270 -19.60 11.86 11.28
C GLY A 270 -19.72 12.73 10.03
N LYS A 271 -19.42 12.15 8.85
CA LYS A 271 -19.71 12.68 7.50
C LYS A 271 -21.23 12.81 7.22
N ARG A 272 -22.00 13.48 8.08
CA ARG A 272 -23.39 13.87 7.78
C ARG A 272 -23.38 15.25 7.11
N THR A 273 -24.23 15.44 6.11
CA THR A 273 -24.45 16.77 5.53
C THR A 273 -24.87 17.73 6.65
N GLY A 274 -24.34 18.96 6.67
CA GLY A 274 -24.61 19.94 7.73
C GLY A 274 -26.10 20.16 8.01
N LYS A 275 -26.99 19.86 7.06
CA LYS A 275 -28.45 19.84 7.24
C LYS A 275 -28.96 18.75 8.20
N LYS A 276 -28.45 17.50 8.11
CA LYS A 276 -28.83 16.42 9.04
C LYS A 276 -28.30 16.68 10.45
N ALA A 277 -27.12 17.30 10.53
CA ALA A 277 -26.51 17.72 11.79
C ALA A 277 -27.33 18.82 12.49
N LYS A 278 -27.73 19.86 11.74
CA LYS A 278 -28.62 20.91 12.24
C LYS A 278 -29.98 20.37 12.69
N ARG A 279 -30.58 19.45 11.92
CA ARG A 279 -31.85 18.81 12.30
C ARG A 279 -31.73 18.01 13.60
N LEU A 280 -30.62 17.28 13.79
CA LEU A 280 -30.40 16.53 15.03
C LEU A 280 -30.23 17.48 16.24
N ASN A 281 -29.44 18.55 16.10
CA ASN A 281 -29.30 19.56 17.16
C ASN A 281 -30.64 20.23 17.48
N GLN A 282 -31.43 20.58 16.47
CA GLN A 282 -32.77 21.14 16.67
C GLN A 282 -33.70 20.15 17.38
N ALA A 283 -33.70 18.87 16.99
CA ALA A 283 -34.50 17.85 17.67
C ALA A 283 -34.10 17.67 19.15
N ILE A 284 -32.80 17.75 19.45
CA ILE A 284 -32.29 17.65 20.83
C ILE A 284 -32.59 18.91 21.65
N GLU A 285 -32.40 20.10 21.07
CA GLU A 285 -32.77 21.37 21.70
C GLU A 285 -34.28 21.42 21.98
N CYS A 286 -35.09 20.97 21.01
CA CYS A 286 -36.52 20.82 21.18
C CYS A 286 -36.82 19.98 22.42
N LEU A 287 -36.22 18.79 22.58
CA LEU A 287 -36.43 17.89 23.73
C LEU A 287 -35.98 18.44 25.09
N SER A 288 -35.09 19.43 25.12
CA SER A 288 -34.58 20.04 26.35
C SER A 288 -35.49 21.14 26.95
N GLY A 289 -36.56 21.48 26.23
CA GLY A 289 -37.56 22.48 26.64
C GLY A 289 -38.64 21.92 27.58
N PRO A 290 -39.56 22.78 28.06
CA PRO A 290 -40.78 22.34 28.72
C PRO A 290 -41.73 21.70 27.71
N HIS A 291 -42.19 20.47 28.00
CA HIS A 291 -43.07 19.72 27.11
C HIS A 291 -44.38 19.30 27.75
N THR A 292 -45.44 19.31 26.95
CA THR A 292 -46.61 18.45 27.16
C THR A 292 -46.32 17.05 26.62
N ASN A 293 -47.04 16.03 27.12
CA ASN A 293 -46.88 14.63 26.68
C ASN A 293 -46.90 14.49 25.15
N ARG A 294 -47.79 15.22 24.47
CA ARG A 294 -47.90 15.24 23.01
C ARG A 294 -46.67 15.86 22.33
N SER A 295 -46.23 17.04 22.77
CA SER A 295 -45.05 17.71 22.20
C SER A 295 -43.76 16.92 22.43
N PHE A 296 -43.66 16.19 23.54
CA PHE A 296 -42.53 15.32 23.82
C PHE A 296 -42.49 14.11 22.87
N LEU A 297 -43.64 13.46 22.65
CA LEU A 297 -43.76 12.33 21.72
C LEU A 297 -43.40 12.72 20.28
N GLU A 298 -43.88 13.88 19.82
CA GLU A 298 -43.54 14.42 18.49
C GLU A 298 -42.03 14.63 18.33
N ALA A 299 -41.36 15.20 19.35
CA ALA A 299 -39.91 15.42 19.33
C ALA A 299 -39.10 14.11 19.43
N VAL A 300 -39.58 13.10 20.16
CA VAL A 300 -38.93 11.78 20.24
C VAL A 300 -39.03 11.03 18.91
N VAL A 301 -40.18 11.09 18.23
CA VAL A 301 -40.36 10.50 16.89
C VAL A 301 -39.44 11.19 15.89
N GLU A 302 -39.33 12.52 15.93
CA GLU A 302 -38.41 13.26 15.08
C GLU A 302 -36.94 12.84 15.33
N LEU A 303 -36.53 12.68 16.59
CA LEU A 303 -35.20 12.17 16.95
C LEU A 303 -34.94 10.75 16.37
N GLN A 304 -35.92 9.85 16.46
CA GLN A 304 -35.82 8.49 15.91
C GLN A 304 -35.61 8.49 14.40
N THR A 305 -36.30 9.37 13.66
CA THR A 305 -36.14 9.46 12.19
C THR A 305 -34.78 10.03 11.74
N VAL A 306 -34.04 10.68 12.65
CA VAL A 306 -32.74 11.30 12.37
C VAL A 306 -31.58 10.42 12.86
N LEU A 307 -31.82 9.53 13.82
CA LEU A 307 -30.88 8.47 14.21
C LEU A 307 -30.71 7.48 13.04
N PRO A 308 -29.51 6.92 12.83
CA PRO A 308 -29.32 5.92 11.77
C PRO A 308 -30.15 4.67 12.11
N ASP A 309 -30.91 4.17 11.14
CA ASP A 309 -31.50 2.84 11.22
C ASP A 309 -30.38 1.81 11.41
N ARG A 310 -30.71 0.77 12.20
CA ARG A 310 -29.84 -0.37 12.54
C ARG A 310 -29.05 -0.93 11.36
#